data_AF-A0A509L6R5-F1
#
_entry.id   AF-A0A509L6R5-F1
#
_cell.length_a   1.000
_cell.length_b   1.000
_cell.length_c   1.000
_cell.angle_alpha   90.00
_cell.angle_beta   90.00
_cell.angle_gamma   90.00
#
_symmetry.space_group_name_H-M   'P 1'
#
loop_
_entity.id
_entity.type
_entity.pdbx_description
1 polymer ?
#
loop_
_entity_poly.entity_id
_entity_poly.type
_entity_poly.pdbx_seq_one_letter_code
_entity_poly.pdbx_strand_id
1 'polypeptide(L)' 'MFDTELVNEILSQILTAAHHIERRCKDIFVPDDFLVSDAGIDRLDAICMMLIAIGESLRNLDRVTDGKLLVKFPIVFPV' A
#
# COMPACT_ATOMS: atom_id res chain seq x y z
N MET A 1 -22.52 4.20 -11.96
CA MET A 1 -21.20 4.75 -12.33
C MET A 1 -20.61 5.29 -11.04
N PHE A 2 -19.43 4.85 -10.63
CA PHE A 2 -18.80 5.33 -9.39
C PHE A 2 -18.02 6.62 -9.64
N ASP A 3 -17.80 7.38 -8.57
CA ASP A 3 -17.11 8.66 -8.62
C ASP A 3 -15.65 8.45 -9.03
N THR A 4 -15.31 8.92 -10.23
CA THR A 4 -13.98 8.70 -10.81
C THR A 4 -12.94 9.63 -10.19
N GLU A 5 -13.34 10.79 -9.68
CA GLU A 5 -12.43 11.69 -8.97
C GLU A 5 -12.02 11.06 -7.64
N LEU A 6 -13.00 10.56 -6.88
CA LEU A 6 -12.75 9.85 -5.62
C LEU A 6 -11.87 8.61 -5.81
N VAL A 7 -12.13 7.83 -6.86
CA VAL A 7 -11.30 6.66 -7.21
C VAL A 7 -9.86 7.07 -7.50
N ASN A 8 -9.64 8.13 -8.28
CA ASN A 8 -8.30 8.62 -8.59
C ASN A 8 -7.57 9.16 -7.34
N GLU A 9 -8.28 9.83 -6.44
CA GLU A 9 -7.70 10.27 -5.17
C GLU A 9 -7.21 9.09 -4.32
N ILE A 10 -8.04 8.05 -4.17
CA ILE A 10 -7.68 6.86 -3.39
C ILE A 10 -6.47 6.16 -4.03
N LEU A 11 -6.45 6.00 -5.36
CA LEU A 11 -5.32 5.41 -6.08
C LEU A 11 -4.03 6.25 -5.92
N SER A 12 -4.14 7.58 -5.96
CA SER A 12 -3.02 8.49 -5.75
C SER A 12 -2.44 8.37 -4.33
N GLN A 13 -3.30 8.23 -3.32
CA GLN A 13 -2.89 7.99 -1.94
C GLN A 13 -2.14 6.65 -1.80
N ILE A 14 -2.67 5.58 -2.39
CA ILE A 14 -2.02 4.27 -2.41
C ILE A 14 -0.64 4.35 -3.07
N LEU A 15 -0.54 4.99 -4.23
CA LEU A 15 0.71 5.15 -4.96
C LEU A 15 1.74 5.96 -4.16
N THR A 16 1.30 7.02 -3.50
CA THR A 16 2.16 7.86 -2.65
C THR A 16 2.71 7.06 -1.46
N ALA A 17 1.85 6.28 -0.79
CA ALA A 17 2.25 5.42 0.31
C ALA A 17 3.24 4.32 -0.16
N ALA A 18 3.01 3.73 -1.33
CA ALA A 18 3.91 2.75 -1.94
C ALA A 18 5.30 3.35 -2.20
N HIS A 19 5.40 4.55 -2.78
CA HIS A 19 6.68 5.23 -2.98
C HIS A 19 7.38 5.58 -1.66
N HIS A 20 6.63 5.88 -0.61
CA HIS A 20 7.21 6.08 0.72
C HIS A 20 7.78 4.79 1.32
N ILE A 21 7.14 3.64 1.08
CA ILE A 21 7.69 2.33 1.43
C ILE A 21 8.95 2.06 0.63
N GLU A 22 8.93 2.20 -0.70
CA GLU A 22 10.12 2.00 -1.55
C GLU A 22 11.31 2.85 -1.09
N ARG A 23 11.08 4.14 -0.82
CA ARG A 23 12.11 5.04 -0.29
C ARG A 23 12.66 4.54 1.06
N ARG A 24 11.78 4.04 1.93
CA ARG A 24 12.15 3.44 3.21
C ARG A 24 12.71 2.03 3.06
N CYS A 25 12.70 1.39 1.91
CA CYS A 25 13.42 0.14 1.69
C CYS A 25 14.75 0.35 0.96
N LYS A 26 15.08 1.57 0.51
CA LYS A 26 16.22 1.84 -0.36
C LYS A 26 17.59 1.34 0.15
N ASP A 27 17.80 1.40 1.46
CA ASP A 27 19.08 1.02 2.09
C ASP A 27 18.99 -0.34 2.80
N ILE A 28 17.94 -1.12 2.50
CA ILE A 28 17.72 -2.46 3.01
C ILE A 28 18.04 -3.42 1.87
N PHE A 29 19.12 -4.18 2.01
CA PHE A 29 19.59 -5.13 1.01
C PHE A 29 19.14 -6.56 1.34
N VAL A 30 19.03 -6.87 2.63
CA VAL A 30 18.51 -8.12 3.16
C VAL A 30 17.53 -7.89 4.31
N PRO A 31 16.58 -8.81 4.58
CA PRO A 31 15.62 -8.66 5.68
C PRO A 31 16.28 -8.42 7.04
N ASP A 32 17.43 -9.04 7.28
CA ASP A 32 18.18 -8.93 8.53
C ASP A 32 18.66 -7.48 8.79
N ASP A 33 18.80 -6.64 7.76
CA ASP A 33 19.22 -5.24 7.90
C ASP A 33 18.24 -4.42 8.78
N PHE A 34 16.96 -4.81 8.82
CA PHE A 34 15.97 -4.21 9.72
C PHE A 34 16.22 -4.56 11.20
N LEU A 35 16.85 -5.68 11.48
CA LEU A 35 16.98 -6.22 12.84
C LEU A 35 18.30 -5.83 13.53
N VAL A 36 19.20 -5.16 12.81
CA VAL A 36 20.55 -4.80 13.29
C VAL A 36 20.52 -3.67 14.33
N SER A 37 19.46 -2.87 14.38
CA SER A 37 19.35 -1.73 15.30
C SER A 37 17.90 -1.39 15.62
N ASP A 38 17.68 -0.73 16.77
CA ASP A 38 16.36 -0.21 17.15
C ASP A 38 15.77 0.71 16.07
N ALA A 39 16.60 1.55 15.42
CA ALA A 39 16.18 2.39 14.31
C ALA A 39 15.73 1.59 13.08
N GLY A 40 16.31 0.41 12.85
CA GLY A 40 15.89 -0.52 11.81
C GLY A 40 14.53 -1.14 12.12
N ILE A 41 14.30 -1.51 13.39
CA ILE A 41 13.03 -2.06 13.86
C ILE A 41 11.93 -0.99 13.78
N ASP A 42 12.19 0.22 14.24
CA ASP A 42 11.25 1.35 14.13
C ASP A 42 10.89 1.64 12.66
N ARG A 43 11.87 1.53 11.75
CA ARG A 43 11.67 1.69 10.31
C ARG A 43 10.78 0.58 9.74
N LEU A 44 10.98 -0.67 10.19
CA LEU A 44 10.14 -1.80 9.82
C LEU A 44 8.70 -1.61 10.30
N ASP A 45 8.51 -1.20 11.55
CA ASP A 45 7.18 -0.91 12.11
C ASP A 45 6.46 0.20 11.33
N ALA A 46 7.17 1.27 10.97
CA ALA A 46 6.62 2.32 10.13
C ALA A 46 6.22 1.81 8.73
N ILE A 47 6.99 0.90 8.14
CA ILE A 47 6.64 0.26 6.86
C ILE A 47 5.38 -0.59 7.01
N CYS A 48 5.29 -1.41 8.06
CA CYS A 48 4.13 -2.22 8.38
C CYS A 48 2.86 -1.37 8.53
N MET A 49 2.92 -0.25 9.25
CA MET A 49 1.77 0.66 9.37
C MET A 49 1.33 1.23 8.02
N MET A 50 2.26 1.60 7.14
CA MET A 50 1.90 2.08 5.80
C MET A 50 1.28 0.98 4.92
N LEU A 51 1.76 -0.26 5.04
CA LEU A 51 1.16 -1.40 4.33
C LEU A 51 -0.28 -1.65 4.80
N ILE A 52 -0.55 -1.53 6.10
CA ILE A 52 -1.91 -1.60 6.64
C ILE A 52 -2.78 -0.49 6.05
N ALA A 53 -2.29 0.75 6.03
CA ALA A 53 -3.02 1.88 5.44
C ALA A 53 -3.33 1.67 3.96
N ILE A 54 -2.39 1.13 3.17
CA ILE A 54 -2.64 0.75 1.77
C ILE A 54 -3.75 -0.30 1.68
N GLY A 55 -3.73 -1.33 2.53
CA GLY A 55 -4.78 -2.35 2.59
C GLY A 55 -6.17 -1.77 2.89
N GLU A 56 -6.24 -0.83 3.82
CA GLU A 56 -7.49 -0.12 4.13
C GLU A 56 -7.97 0.76 2.97
N SER A 57 -7.06 1.49 2.32
CA SER A 57 -7.36 2.28 1.12
C SER A 57 -7.87 1.40 -0.02
N LEU A 58 -7.30 0.20 -0.22
CA LEU A 58 -7.77 -0.78 -1.20
C LEU A 58 -9.17 -1.29 -0.86
N ARG A 59 -9.47 -1.55 0.41
CA ARG A 59 -10.83 -1.91 0.84
C ARG A 59 -11.83 -0.78 0.61
N ASN A 60 -11.41 0.47 0.84
CA ASN A 60 -12.24 1.63 0.53
C ASN A 60 -12.45 1.76 -0.99
N LEU A 61 -11.40 1.55 -1.80
CA LEU A 61 -11.49 1.53 -3.26
C LEU A 61 -12.50 0.49 -3.76
N ASP A 62 -12.44 -0.72 -3.21
CA ASP A 62 -13.37 -1.79 -3.52
C ASP A 62 -14.81 -1.39 -3.20
N ARG A 63 -15.03 -0.80 -2.02
CA ARG A 63 -16.35 -0.29 -1.59
C ARG A 63 -16.88 0.81 -2.51
N VAL A 64 -16.07 1.82 -2.86
CA VAL A 64 -16.53 2.93 -3.72
C VAL A 64 -16.75 2.51 -5.17
N THR A 65 -16.16 1.39 -5.60
CA THR A 65 -16.34 0.83 -6.94
C THR A 65 -17.37 -0.29 -7.01
N ASP A 66 -18.08 -0.57 -5.91
CA ASP A 66 -18.98 -1.72 -5.73
C ASP A 66 -18.32 -3.07 -6.11
N GLY A 67 -17.02 -3.23 -5.87
CA GLY A 67 -16.26 -4.41 -6.26
C GLY A 67 -16.09 -4.60 -7.78
N LYS A 68 -16.46 -3.62 -8.61
CA LYS A 68 -16.45 -3.76 -10.07
C LYS A 68 -15.12 -3.40 -10.71
N LEU A 69 -14.23 -2.71 -9.99
CA LEU A 69 -12.94 -2.27 -10.53
C LEU A 69 -11.85 -3.33 -10.35
N LEU A 70 -11.62 -3.81 -9.13
CA LEU A 70 -10.50 -4.72 -8.82
C LEU A 70 -10.62 -6.07 -9.52
N VAL A 71 -11.85 -6.58 -9.72
CA VAL A 71 -12.11 -7.82 -10.48
C VAL A 71 -11.61 -7.77 -11.94
N LYS A 72 -11.39 -6.58 -12.50
CA LYS A 72 -10.81 -6.41 -13.84
C LYS A 72 -9.29 -6.61 -13.86
N PHE A 73 -8.66 -6.72 -12.68
CA PHE A 73 -7.22 -6.89 -12.50
C PHE A 73 -6.91 -8.17 -11.68
N PRO A 74 -7.29 -9.36 -12.17
CA PRO A 74 -7.17 -10.62 -11.43
C PRO A 74 -5.72 -11.03 -11.14
N ILE A 75 -4.74 -10.48 -11.87
CA ILE A 75 -3.31 -10.70 -11.62
C ILE A 75 -2.83 -10.07 -10.31
N VAL A 76 -3.56 -9.07 -9.79
CA VAL A 76 -3.22 -8.33 -8.56
C VAL A 76 -4.07 -8.82 -7.39
N PHE A 77 -5.32 -9.23 -7.64
CA PHE A 77 -6.24 -9.76 -6.63
C PHE A 77 -6.79 -11.11 -7.11
N PRO A 78 -6.26 -12.25 -6.61
CA PRO A 78 -6.86 -13.54 -6.90
C PRO A 78 -8.25 -13.59 -6.26
N VAL A 79 -9.26 -13.77 -7.12
CA VAL A 79 -10.67 -13.99 -6.74
C VAL A 79 -10.88 -15.42 -6.27
#